data_AF-A0A1H9V503-F1
#
_entry.id   AF-A0A1H9V503-F1
#
_cell.length_a   1.000
_cell.length_b   1.000
_cell.length_c   1.000
_cell.angle_alpha   90.00
_cell.angle_beta   90.00
_cell.angle_gamma   90.00
#
_symmetry.space_group_name_H-M   'P 1'
#
loop_
_entity.id
_entity.type
_entity.pdbx_description
1 polymer ?
#
loop_
_entity_poly.entity_id
_entity_poly.type
_entity_poly.pdbx_seq_one_letter_code
_entity_poly.pdbx_strand_id
1 'polypeptide(L)'
;MTALAEDPFDDTYDASRVHYVFTNNGFPQDELDNLLMVDFGAEILKAGSECLYLYLPREAKKKRLNTNYLEKQLRIIATMRKRRSISHLSQM
;
A
#
# COMPACT_ATOMS: atom_id res chain seq x y z
N MET A 1 -10.04 -6.72 -12.46
CA MET A 1 -10.35 -6.30 -11.08
C MET A 1 -9.56 -7.17 -10.11
N THR A 2 -8.23 -7.20 -10.20
CA THR A 2 -7.40 -8.18 -9.46
C THR A 2 -6.95 -7.59 -8.12
N ALA A 3 -6.58 -6.30 -8.10
CA ALA A 3 -6.18 -5.58 -6.88
C ALA A 3 -7.21 -5.48 -5.73
N LEU A 4 -8.51 -5.69 -5.96
CA LEU A 4 -9.50 -5.76 -4.86
C LEU A 4 -9.74 -7.20 -4.38
N ALA A 5 -9.51 -8.17 -5.26
CA ALA A 5 -9.65 -9.59 -4.97
C ALA A 5 -8.41 -10.16 -4.29
N GLU A 6 -7.23 -9.57 -4.53
CA GLU A 6 -5.97 -9.90 -3.86
C GLU A 6 -5.71 -9.06 -2.62
N ASP A 7 -6.70 -8.34 -2.10
CA ASP A 7 -6.55 -7.53 -0.89
C ASP A 7 -6.16 -8.47 0.28
N PRO A 8 -4.93 -8.37 0.81
CA PRO A 8 -4.48 -9.24 1.91
C PRO A 8 -5.11 -8.84 3.24
N PHE A 9 -5.91 -7.77 3.26
CA PHE A 9 -6.60 -7.27 4.44
C PHE A 9 -8.08 -7.71 4.40
N ASP A 10 -8.41 -8.74 5.18
CA ASP A 10 -9.77 -9.23 5.39
C ASP A 10 -10.65 -8.23 6.17
N ASP A 11 -11.92 -8.58 6.41
CA ASP A 11 -12.90 -7.80 7.18
C ASP A 11 -12.49 -7.52 8.65
N THR A 12 -11.43 -8.16 9.13
CA THR A 12 -10.81 -7.86 10.44
C THR A 12 -10.06 -6.52 10.44
N TYR A 13 -9.69 -6.01 9.26
CA TYR A 13 -9.00 -4.73 9.08
C TYR A 13 -9.98 -3.65 8.64
N ASP A 14 -9.85 -2.45 9.23
CA ASP A 14 -10.64 -1.29 8.81
C ASP A 14 -10.23 -0.84 7.40
N ALA A 15 -11.06 -1.14 6.40
CA ALA A 15 -10.84 -0.77 5.01
C ALA A 15 -10.68 0.75 4.78
N SER A 16 -11.16 1.59 5.70
CA SER A 16 -10.93 3.05 5.64
C SER A 16 -9.47 3.44 5.91
N ARG A 17 -8.71 2.51 6.50
CA ARG A 17 -7.29 2.60 6.84
C ARG A 17 -6.39 1.85 5.86
N VAL A 18 -6.98 1.12 4.92
CA VAL A 18 -6.26 0.47 3.82
C VAL A 18 -6.07 1.50 2.70
N HIS A 19 -4.81 1.61 2.30
CA HIS A 19 -4.37 2.45 1.21
C HIS A 19 -3.66 1.58 0.17
N TYR A 20 -3.86 1.91 -1.09
CA TYR A 20 -3.26 1.23 -2.22
C TYR A 20 -2.26 2.18 -2.83
N VAL A 21 -1.08 1.67 -3.12
CA VAL A 21 0.00 2.43 -3.71
C VAL A 21 0.23 1.87 -5.10
N PHE A 22 0.02 2.71 -6.10
CA PHE A 22 0.27 2.40 -7.50
C PHE A 22 1.53 3.08 -7.97
N THR A 23 2.18 2.53 -8.98
CA THR A 23 3.31 3.14 -9.65
C THR A 23 3.21 2.93 -11.15
N ASN A 24 3.67 3.90 -11.94
CA ASN A 24 3.67 3.78 -13.39
C ASN A 24 4.86 2.98 -13.93
N ASN A 25 5.93 2.83 -13.15
CA ASN A 25 7.20 2.26 -13.60
C ASN A 25 7.43 0.82 -13.12
N GLY A 26 6.43 0.20 -12.48
CA GLY A 26 6.56 -1.08 -11.79
C GLY A 26 7.33 -0.96 -10.47
N PHE A 27 7.22 -1.97 -9.60
CA PHE A 27 7.97 -2.02 -8.36
C PHE A 27 9.28 -2.79 -8.56
N PRO A 28 10.44 -2.23 -8.20
CA PRO A 28 11.69 -2.99 -8.19
C PRO A 28 11.62 -4.07 -7.11
N GLN A 29 11.66 -5.35 -7.50
CA GLN A 29 11.52 -6.46 -6.56
C GLN A 29 12.59 -6.44 -5.47
N ASP A 30 13.86 -6.19 -5.78
CA ASP A 30 14.94 -6.15 -4.77
C ASP A 30 14.68 -5.12 -3.65
N GLU A 31 14.34 -3.88 -4.01
CA GLU A 31 14.04 -2.84 -3.01
C GLU A 31 12.72 -3.12 -2.29
N LEU A 32 11.74 -3.70 -2.99
CA LEU A 32 10.45 -4.06 -2.41
C LEU A 32 10.57 -5.16 -1.38
N ASP A 33 11.33 -6.22 -1.65
CA ASP A 33 11.58 -7.31 -0.70
C ASP A 33 12.27 -6.77 0.56
N ASN A 34 13.29 -5.92 0.37
CA ASN A 34 13.94 -5.24 1.50
C ASN A 34 12.94 -4.43 2.32
N LEU A 35 12.05 -3.69 1.66
CA LEU A 35 11.03 -2.89 2.32
C LEU A 35 9.99 -3.73 3.06
N LEU A 36 9.59 -4.88 2.51
CA LEU A 36 8.66 -5.83 3.12
C LEU A 36 9.27 -6.55 4.34
N MET A 37 10.60 -6.67 4.38
CA MET A 37 11.33 -7.17 5.56
C MET A 37 11.42 -6.16 6.70
N VAL A 38 11.13 -4.88 6.45
CA VAL A 38 11.15 -3.84 7.48
C VAL A 38 9.94 -3.97 8.40
N ASP A 39 10.19 -4.06 9.70
CA ASP A 39 9.13 -3.94 10.70
C ASP A 39 8.76 -2.46 10.90
N PHE A 40 7.51 -2.13 10.57
CA PHE A 40 6.95 -0.80 10.79
C PHE A 40 6.09 -0.72 12.07
N GLY A 41 6.20 -1.74 12.93
CA GLY A 41 5.46 -1.86 14.19
C GLY A 41 3.96 -2.02 13.97
N ALA A 42 3.22 -0.91 14.09
CA ALA A 42 1.76 -0.94 13.93
C ALA A 42 1.34 -0.86 12.45
N GLU A 43 2.16 -0.25 11.59
CA GLU A 43 1.85 -0.14 10.17
C GLU A 43 2.16 -1.47 9.46
N ILE A 44 1.34 -1.85 8.49
CA ILE A 44 1.56 -3.07 7.70
C ILE A 44 1.72 -2.68 6.23
N LEU A 45 2.78 -3.18 5.60
CA LEU A 45 3.01 -3.11 4.17
C LEU A 45 2.95 -4.51 3.58
N LYS A 46 2.17 -4.66 2.51
CA LYS A 46 2.07 -5.88 1.72
C LYS A 46 2.20 -5.55 0.25
N ALA A 47 2.91 -6.40 -0.49
CA ALA A 47 2.94 -6.30 -1.95
C ALA A 47 1.86 -7.18 -2.56
N GLY A 48 1.14 -6.64 -3.53
CA GLY A 48 0.25 -7.36 -4.43
C GLY A 48 0.84 -7.51 -5.82
N SER A 49 0.10 -8.21 -6.68
CA SER A 49 0.50 -8.41 -8.08
C SER A 49 0.44 -7.12 -8.90
N GLU A 50 -0.51 -6.23 -8.62
CA GLU A 50 -0.71 -4.96 -9.36
C GLU A 50 -0.34 -3.69 -8.56
N CYS A 51 -0.33 -3.75 -7.23
CA CYS A 51 -0.11 -2.59 -6.37
C CYS A 51 0.36 -3.00 -4.97
N LEU A 52 0.85 -2.04 -4.16
CA LEU A 52 1.16 -2.29 -2.77
C LEU A 52 -0.03 -1.93 -1.89
N TYR A 53 -0.30 -2.77 -0.90
CA TYR A 53 -1.32 -2.55 0.10
C TYR A 53 -0.66 -2.07 1.39
N LEU A 54 -1.23 -1.01 1.94
CA LEU A 54 -0.71 -0.34 3.10
C LEU A 54 -1.83 -0.20 4.13
N TYR A 55 -1.61 -0.72 5.32
CA TYR A 55 -2.55 -0.59 6.43
C TYR A 55 -1.97 0.31 7.51
N LEU A 56 -2.69 1.40 7.77
CA LEU A 56 -2.29 2.43 8.73
C LEU A 56 -3.29 2.47 9.89
N PRO A 57 -3.08 1.69 10.98
CA PRO A 57 -4.00 1.71 12.10
C PRO A 57 -4.02 3.08 12.79
N ARG A 58 -5.13 3.38 13.45
CA ARG A 58 -5.32 4.65 14.18
C ARG A 58 -4.29 4.86 15.29
N GLU A 59 -3.77 3.78 15.85
CA GLU A 59 -2.77 3.78 16.92
C GLU A 59 -1.33 3.98 16.44
N ALA A 60 -1.10 4.07 15.12
CA ALA A 60 0.21 4.40 14.56
C ALA A 60 0.63 5.82 14.98
N LYS A 61 1.34 5.92 16.11
CA LYS A 61 1.82 7.19 16.70
C LYS A 61 2.82 7.93 15.81
N LYS A 62 3.54 7.20 14.95
CA LYS A 62 4.45 7.76 13.94
C LYS A 62 4.18 7.07 12.61
N LYS A 63 3.69 7.83 11.63
CA LYS A 63 3.52 7.34 10.26
C LYS A 63 4.85 7.34 9.55
N ARG A 64 5.58 6.23 9.58
CA ARG A 64 6.82 6.06 8.82
C ARG A 64 6.48 5.73 7.36
N LEU A 65 5.44 4.93 7.16
CA LEU A 65 4.94 4.54 5.85
C LEU A 65 4.10 5.67 5.24
N ASN A 66 4.76 6.50 4.45
CA ASN A 66 4.15 7.56 3.67
C ASN A 66 4.68 7.51 2.21
N THR A 67 3.98 8.19 1.30
CA THR A 67 4.31 8.18 -0.13
C THR A 67 5.77 8.57 -0.37
N ASN A 68 6.22 9.67 0.22
CA ASN A 68 7.61 10.12 0.08
C ASN A 68 8.65 9.09 0.55
N TYR A 69 8.34 8.30 1.59
CA TYR A 69 9.23 7.24 2.06
C TYR A 69 9.31 6.11 1.04
N LEU A 70 8.16 5.65 0.52
CA LEU A 70 8.10 4.63 -0.53
C LEU A 70 8.84 5.08 -1.80
N GLU A 71 8.63 6.33 -2.22
CA GLU A 71 9.32 6.90 -3.38
C GLU A 71 10.83 6.95 -3.18
N LYS A 72 11.31 7.27 -1.98
CA LYS A 72 12.74 7.29 -1.67
C LYS A 72 13.37 5.90 -1.60
N GLN A 73 12.67 4.93 -1.01
CA GLN A 73 13.17 3.57 -0.88
C GLN A 73 13.18 2.87 -2.24
N LEU A 74 12.04 2.87 -2.93
CA LEU A 74 11.86 2.17 -4.19
C LEU A 74 12.41 2.98 -5.38
N ARG A 75 12.74 4.26 -5.20
CA ARG A 75 13.15 5.20 -6.26
C ARG A 75 12.13 5.30 -7.40
N ILE A 76 10.86 5.14 -7.06
CA ILE A 76 9.72 5.23 -7.99
C ILE A 76 8.87 6.45 -7.68
N ILE A 77 7.95 6.77 -8.58
CA ILE A 77 6.83 7.64 -8.28
C ILE A 77 5.67 6.78 -7.81
N ALA A 78 5.22 7.01 -6.58
CA ALA A 78 4.21 6.21 -5.93
C ALA A 78 2.95 7.08 -5.75
N THR A 79 1.80 6.58 -6.19
CA THR A 79 0.52 7.27 -6.01
C THR A 79 -0.32 6.49 -5.03
N MET A 80 -0.48 7.03 -3.82
CA MET A 80 -1.31 6.44 -2.79
C MET A 80 -2.77 6.87 -2.97
N ARG A 81 -3.69 5.91 -3.05
CA ARG A 81 -5.14 6.12 -3.16
C ARG A 81 -5.87 5.26 -2.12
N LYS A 82 -6.99 5.75 -1.61
CA LYS A 82 -7.85 4.97 -0.70
C LYS A 82 -8.65 3.94 -1.50
N ARG A 83 -8.99 2.80 -0.89
CA ARG A 83 -9.88 1.78 -1.46
C ARG A 83 -11.10 2.39 -2.15
N ARG A 84 -11.78 3.26 -1.41
CA ARG A 84 -13.02 3.93 -1.83
C ARG A 84 -12.87 4.74 -3.11
N SER A 85 -11.69 5.31 -3.36
CA SER A 85 -11.41 6.07 -4.58
C SER A 85 -11.24 5.15 -5.80
N ILE A 86 -10.68 3.95 -5.61
CA ILE A 86 -10.51 2.94 -6.68
C ILE A 86 -11.86 2.34 -7.04
N SER A 87 -12.69 2.02 -6.03
CA SER A 87 -14.05 1.53 -6.25
C SER A 87 -14.87 2.49 -7.11
N HIS A 88 -14.72 3.80 -6.90
CA HIS A 88 -15.42 4.81 -7.69
C HIS A 88 -14.87 4.92 -9.12
N LEU A 89 -13.55 4.80 -9.31
CA LEU A 89 -12.92 4.81 -10.64
C LEU A 89 -13.27 3.57 -11.48
N SER A 90 -13.60 2.45 -10.85
CA SER A 90 -13.98 1.21 -11.55
C SER A 90 -15.47 1.16 -11.96
N GLN A 91 -16.28 2.15 -11.60
CA GLN A 91 -17.70 2.25 -12.01
C GLN A 91 -17.93 3.18 -13.22
N MET A 92 -16.87 3.64 -13.89
CA MET A 92 -16.94 4.32 -15.19
C MET A 92 -16.54 3.36 -16.31
#